data_AF-A0A843TBL6-F1
#
_entry.id   AF-A0A843TBL6-F1
#
_cell.length_a   1.000
_cell.length_b   1.000
_cell.length_c   1.000
_cell.angle_alpha   90.00
_cell.angle_beta   90.00
_cell.angle_gamma   90.00
#
_symmetry.space_group_name_H-M   'P 1'
#
loop_
_entity.id
_entity.type
_entity.pdbx_description
1 polymer ?
#
loop_
_entity_poly.entity_id
_entity_poly.type
_entity_poly.pdbx_seq_one_letter_code
_entity_poly.pdbx_strand_id
1 'polypeptide(L)'
;MIPMSGSETRPRLPRPHPGVIFNTLSDGAVLLHASSEIYFGLNRVGSRVWQLLPPECDSFEELCRQLSQEYPEVGVDQLSADVQELLESLRAHQLVVNP
;
A
#
# COMPACT_ATOMS: atom_id res chain seq x y z
N MET A 1 -10.49 -37.47 7.94
CA MET A 1 -10.99 -36.14 8.33
C MET A 1 -9.91 -35.49 9.18
N ILE A 2 -9.16 -34.56 8.61
CA ILE A 2 -8.10 -33.81 9.30
C ILE A 2 -8.42 -32.34 8.99
N PRO A 3 -8.71 -31.46 9.97
CA PRO A 3 -8.79 -30.05 9.67
C PRO A 3 -7.36 -29.56 9.38
N MET A 4 -7.07 -29.25 8.12
CA MET A 4 -5.87 -28.51 7.77
C MET A 4 -6.03 -27.07 8.26
N SER A 5 -5.76 -26.85 9.54
CA SER A 5 -5.41 -25.53 10.06
C SER A 5 -4.04 -25.15 9.51
N GLY A 6 -4.05 -24.64 8.28
CA GLY A 6 -2.97 -23.84 7.73
C GLY A 6 -3.37 -22.38 7.82
N SER A 7 -3.45 -21.82 9.03
CA SER A 7 -3.38 -20.37 9.18
C SER A 7 -1.93 -19.96 8.96
N GLU A 8 -1.46 -20.07 7.72
CA GLU A 8 -0.27 -19.35 7.30
C GLU A 8 -0.63 -17.87 7.44
N THR A 9 -0.13 -17.24 8.50
CA THR A 9 -0.09 -15.78 8.66
C THR A 9 0.79 -15.24 7.54
N ARG A 10 0.26 -15.21 6.31
CA ARG A 10 0.82 -14.41 5.23
C ARG A 10 0.81 -12.98 5.73
N PRO A 11 1.93 -12.24 5.63
CA PRO A 11 1.97 -10.85 6.04
C PRO A 11 0.93 -10.09 5.21
N ARG A 12 -0.19 -9.77 5.87
CA ARG A 12 -1.31 -9.08 5.23
C ARG A 12 -0.92 -7.62 5.01
N LEU A 13 -1.35 -7.07 3.89
CA LEU A 13 -1.16 -5.66 3.62
C LEU A 13 -1.92 -4.80 4.64
N PRO A 14 -1.36 -3.66 5.06
CA PRO A 14 -2.06 -2.72 5.93
C PRO A 14 -3.20 -2.06 5.15
N ARG A 15 -4.27 -1.67 5.85
CA ARG A 15 -5.45 -1.04 5.25
C ARG A 15 -5.38 0.48 5.40
N PRO A 16 -5.87 1.27 4.44
CA PRO A 16 -6.02 2.71 4.61
C PRO A 16 -6.76 3.05 5.91
N HIS A 17 -6.22 4.00 6.69
CA HIS A 17 -6.91 4.47 7.88
C HIS A 17 -8.18 5.24 7.47
N PRO A 18 -9.35 4.99 8.09
CA PRO A 18 -10.62 5.59 7.65
C PRO A 18 -10.66 7.12 7.79
N GLY A 19 -9.82 7.70 8.65
CA GLY A 19 -9.65 9.15 8.79
C GLY A 19 -8.74 9.80 7.75
N VAL A 20 -8.15 9.02 6.84
CA VAL A 20 -7.30 9.54 5.77
C VAL A 20 -8.11 9.81 4.53
N ILE A 21 -8.00 11.02 4.01
CA ILE A 21 -8.58 11.46 2.75
C ILE A 21 -7.51 11.33 1.68
N PHE A 22 -7.80 10.54 0.65
CA PHE A 22 -6.95 10.41 -0.54
C PHE A 22 -7.46 11.34 -1.64
N ASN A 23 -6.59 12.20 -2.16
CA ASN A 23 -6.92 13.10 -3.26
C ASN A 23 -5.89 12.97 -4.38
N THR A 24 -6.36 12.66 -5.58
CA THR A 24 -5.49 12.50 -6.76
C THR A 24 -5.13 13.85 -7.37
N LEU A 25 -3.91 13.94 -7.88
CA LEU A 25 -3.37 15.11 -8.57
C LEU A 25 -2.83 14.67 -9.94
N SER A 26 -2.54 15.63 -10.82
CA SER A 26 -2.03 15.34 -12.16
C SER A 26 -0.70 14.56 -12.18
N ASP A 27 0.09 14.64 -11.11
CA ASP A 27 1.40 13.99 -11.00
C ASP A 27 1.51 12.96 -9.85
N GLY A 28 0.40 12.63 -9.18
CA GLY A 28 0.44 11.75 -8.01
C GLY A 28 -0.81 11.85 -7.16
N ALA A 29 -0.65 11.85 -5.85
CA ALA A 29 -1.75 12.05 -4.91
C ALA A 29 -1.27 12.66 -3.60
N VAL A 30 -2.21 13.11 -2.79
CA VAL A 30 -1.97 13.53 -1.41
C VAL A 30 -2.88 12.76 -0.47
N LEU A 31 -2.34 12.40 0.68
CA LEU A 31 -3.04 11.84 1.81
C LEU A 31 -3.14 12.91 2.89
N LEU A 32 -4.36 13.16 3.34
CA LEU A 32 -4.63 14.07 4.44
C LEU A 32 -5.25 13.30 5.59
N HIS A 33 -4.58 13.24 6.73
CA HIS A 33 -5.20 12.75 7.96
C HIS A 33 -5.82 13.92 8.71
N ALA A 34 -7.15 14.05 8.64
CA ALA A 34 -7.87 15.23 9.17
C ALA A 34 -7.67 15.45 10.68
N SER A 35 -7.49 14.37 11.46
CA SER A 35 -7.32 14.44 12.92
C SER A 35 -5.89 14.75 13.36
N SER A 36 -4.89 14.38 12.56
CA SER A 36 -3.46 14.56 12.89
C SER A 36 -2.81 15.70 12.12
N GLU A 37 -3.57 16.38 11.25
CA GLU A 37 -3.09 17.46 10.37
C GLU A 37 -1.87 17.04 9.51
N ILE A 38 -1.73 15.73 9.27
CA ILE A 38 -0.64 15.17 8.47
C ILE A 38 -1.00 15.29 7.00
N TYR A 39 -0.08 15.87 6.24
CA TYR A 39 -0.09 15.92 4.78
C TYR A 39 1.05 15.06 4.26
N PHE A 40 0.71 14.02 3.51
CA PHE A 40 1.69 13.11 2.93
C PHE A 40 1.50 13.06 1.41
N GLY A 41 2.56 13.40 0.68
CA GLY A 41 2.57 13.37 -0.78
C GLY A 41 2.95 11.99 -1.31
N LEU A 42 2.24 11.54 -2.33
CA LEU A 42 2.52 10.33 -3.09
C LEU A 42 2.90 10.72 -4.52
N ASN A 43 3.95 10.11 -5.04
CA ASN A 43 4.24 10.13 -6.48
C ASN A 43 3.23 9.22 -7.23
N ARG A 44 3.36 9.11 -8.56
CA ARG A 44 2.47 8.28 -9.40
C ARG A 44 2.44 6.81 -8.99
N VAL A 45 3.58 6.23 -8.64
CA VAL A 45 3.67 4.82 -8.24
C VAL A 45 3.06 4.62 -6.85
N GLY A 46 3.38 5.49 -5.90
CA GLY A 46 2.84 5.44 -4.54
C GLY A 46 1.34 5.69 -4.48
N SER A 47 0.81 6.55 -5.36
CA SER A 47 -0.64 6.73 -5.49
C SER A 47 -1.30 5.47 -6.03
N ARG A 48 -0.62 4.73 -6.92
CA ARG A 48 -1.09 3.44 -7.40
C ARG A 48 -1.03 2.36 -6.32
N VAL A 49 0.07 2.27 -5.57
CA VAL A 49 0.20 1.39 -4.38
C VAL A 49 -0.96 1.61 -3.43
N TRP A 50 -1.26 2.88 -3.11
CA TRP A 50 -2.38 3.23 -2.22
C TRP A 50 -3.73 2.72 -2.72
N GLN A 51 -4.00 2.84 -4.02
CA GLN A 51 -5.23 2.34 -4.63
C GLN A 51 -5.32 0.81 -4.62
N LEU A 52 -4.17 0.13 -4.68
CA LEU A 52 -4.09 -1.34 -4.67
C LEU A 52 -4.11 -1.93 -3.25
N LEU A 53 -4.06 -1.11 -2.20
CA LEU A 53 -4.23 -1.60 -0.82
C LEU A 53 -5.61 -2.27 -0.64
N PRO A 54 -5.79 -3.08 0.42
CA PRO A 54 -7.06 -3.77 0.66
C PRO A 54 -8.26 -2.78 0.61
N PRO A 55 -9.34 -3.14 -0.10
CA PRO A 55 -9.73 -4.50 -0.50
C PRO A 55 -9.19 -5.01 -1.85
N GLU A 56 -8.42 -4.24 -2.63
CA GLU A 56 -8.00 -4.66 -3.98
C GLU A 56 -6.94 -5.77 -3.94
N CYS A 57 -5.87 -5.58 -3.15
CA CYS A 57 -4.86 -6.62 -2.89
C CYS A 57 -4.76 -6.91 -1.40
N ASP A 58 -4.72 -8.19 -1.02
CA ASP A 58 -4.55 -8.62 0.37
C ASP A 58 -3.09 -8.97 0.73
N SER A 59 -2.21 -9.14 -0.27
CA SER A 59 -0.84 -9.63 -0.09
C SER A 59 0.18 -8.77 -0.84
N PHE A 60 1.37 -8.60 -0.24
CA PHE A 60 2.45 -7.82 -0.83
C PHE A 60 2.91 -8.34 -2.20
N GLU A 61 3.02 -9.66 -2.37
CA GLU A 61 3.35 -10.28 -3.66
C GLU A 61 2.33 -9.94 -4.75
N GLU A 62 1.03 -9.95 -4.42
CA GLU A 62 -0.03 -9.62 -5.38
C GLU A 62 0.08 -8.17 -5.84
N LEU A 63 0.28 -7.26 -4.89
CA LEU A 63 0.45 -5.84 -5.16
C LEU A 63 1.70 -5.58 -6.01
N CYS A 64 2.84 -6.18 -5.67
CA CYS A 64 4.08 -6.05 -6.46
C CYS A 64 3.91 -6.63 -7.87
N ARG A 65 3.22 -7.76 -8.00
CA ARG A 65 2.94 -8.37 -9.30
C ARG A 65 2.09 -7.45 -10.17
N GLN A 66 1.00 -6.89 -9.65
CA GLN A 66 0.17 -5.96 -10.41
C GLN A 66 0.94 -4.71 -10.82
N LEU A 67 1.69 -4.11 -9.89
CA LEU A 67 2.52 -2.94 -10.21
C LEU A 67 3.60 -3.25 -11.25
N SER A 68 4.23 -4.43 -11.21
CA SER A 68 5.21 -4.83 -12.24
C SER A 68 4.60 -4.99 -13.64
N GLN A 69 3.31 -5.31 -13.73
CA GLN A 69 2.58 -5.37 -15.01
C GLN A 69 2.25 -3.98 -15.52
N GLU A 70 1.95 -3.04 -14.63
CA GLU A 70 1.66 -1.64 -14.96
C GLU A 70 2.94 -0.84 -15.27
N TYR A 71 4.05 -1.16 -14.62
CA TYR A 71 5.35 -0.50 -14.74
C TYR A 71 6.46 -1.49 -15.11
N PRO A 72 6.43 -2.09 -16.31
CA PRO A 72 7.41 -3.08 -16.74
C PRO A 72 8.83 -2.52 -16.93
N GLU A 73 8.98 -1.19 -16.96
CA GLU A 73 10.25 -0.48 -17.03
C GLU A 73 11.03 -0.46 -15.71
N VAL A 74 10.35 -0.73 -14.59
CA VAL A 74 10.95 -0.75 -13.24
C VAL A 74 11.30 -2.20 -12.88
N GLY A 75 12.54 -2.42 -12.42
CA GLY A 75 12.96 -3.74 -11.95
C GLY A 75 12.17 -4.19 -10.72
N VAL A 76 11.80 -5.47 -10.66
CA VAL A 76 10.97 -6.04 -9.58
C VAL A 76 11.62 -5.83 -8.20
N ASP A 77 12.94 -5.98 -8.10
CA ASP A 77 13.68 -5.72 -6.85
C ASP A 77 13.54 -4.27 -6.39
N GLN A 78 13.72 -3.29 -7.29
CA GLN A 78 13.55 -1.87 -6.98
C GLN A 78 12.10 -1.56 -6.60
N LEU A 79 11.14 -2.07 -7.37
CA LEU A 79 9.73 -1.86 -7.13
C LEU A 79 9.32 -2.40 -5.76
N SER A 80 9.73 -3.62 -5.42
CA SER A 80 9.40 -4.21 -4.12
C SER A 80 10.03 -3.43 -2.95
N ALA A 81 11.28 -2.99 -3.10
CA ALA A 81 11.93 -2.14 -2.10
C ALA A 81 11.19 -0.80 -1.91
N ASP A 82 10.85 -0.11 -3.00
CA ASP A 82 10.13 1.16 -2.96
C ASP A 82 8.74 1.03 -2.34
N VAL A 83 8.02 -0.04 -2.69
CA VAL A 83 6.70 -0.35 -2.09
C VAL A 83 6.86 -0.61 -0.59
N GLN A 84 7.87 -1.38 -0.19
CA GLN A 84 8.11 -1.68 1.22
C GLN A 84 8.40 -0.41 2.01
N GLU A 85 9.32 0.43 1.53
CA GLU A 85 9.66 1.72 2.16
C GLU A 85 8.43 2.62 2.28
N LEU A 86 7.59 2.66 1.23
CA LEU A 86 6.35 3.42 1.25
C LEU A 86 5.41 2.90 2.35
N LEU A 87 5.16 1.59 2.44
CA LEU A 87 4.28 1.01 3.46
C LEU A 87 4.79 1.28 4.89
N GLU A 88 6.11 1.23 5.10
CA GLU A 88 6.73 1.58 6.37
C GLU A 88 6.52 3.05 6.72
N SER A 89 6.71 3.95 5.75
CA SER A 89 6.45 5.38 5.92
C SER A 89 4.98 5.68 6.22
N LEU A 90 4.05 5.05 5.49
CA LEU A 90 2.62 5.19 5.75
C LEU A 90 2.24 4.72 7.16
N ARG A 91 2.85 3.63 7.66
CA ARG A 91 2.66 3.16 9.04
C ARG A 91 3.21 4.14 10.06
N ALA A 92 4.42 4.66 9.84
CA ALA A 92 5.05 5.62 10.73
C ALA A 92 4.21 6.90 10.89
N HIS A 93 3.55 7.33 9.83
CA HIS A 93 2.64 8.48 9.82
C HIS A 93 1.19 8.13 10.22
N GLN A 94 0.92 6.90 10.64
CA GLN A 94 -0.42 6.41 11.03
C GLN A 94 -1.50 6.58 9.93
N LEU A 95 -1.07 6.55 8.66
CA LEU A 95 -1.97 6.68 7.51
C LEU A 95 -2.60 5.35 7.13
N VAL A 96 -2.00 4.24 7.56
CA VAL A 96 -2.52 2.89 7.39
C VAL A 96 -2.57 2.17 8.74
N VAL A 97 -3.50 1.26 8.87
CA VAL A 97 -3.67 0.40 10.05
C VAL A 97 -3.28 -1.03 9.70
N ASN A 98 -2.65 -1.72 10.65
CA ASN A 98 -2.49 -3.16 10.49
C ASN A 98 -3.86 -3.85 10.51
N PRO A 99 -4.03 -4.93 9.73
CA PRO A 99 -5.27 -5.67 9.65
C PRO A 99 -5.63 -6.42 10.93
#